data_AF-A0A2R4X2G5-F1
#
_entry.id   AF-A0A2R4X2G5-F1
#
_cell.length_a   1.000
_cell.length_b   1.000
_cell.length_c   1.000
_cell.angle_alpha   90.00
_cell.angle_beta   90.00
_cell.angle_gamma   90.00
#
_symmetry.space_group_name_H-M   'P 1'
#
loop_
_entity.id
_entity.type
_entity.pdbx_description
1 polymer ?
#
loop_
_entity_poly.entity_id
_entity_poly.type
_entity_poly.pdbx_seq_one_letter_code
_entity_poly.pdbx_strand_id
1 'polypeptide(L)'
;MTEGRTRVDFNAPTSLVDRADGAAELLDVSRTQLLVEALEDRLADLAGDEQFRHRLAEAYYDGRVDYDTVEDILGTEEAMGLQVLRASLDRDPPVPRLDEVPTDEEFYDGPVPEWAPDDER
;
A
#
# COMPACT_ATOMS: atom_id res chain seq x y z
N MET A 1 14.69 17.41 -20.09
CA MET A 1 15.81 16.48 -19.81
C MET A 1 15.46 15.20 -20.54
N THR A 2 16.30 14.68 -21.43
CA THR A 2 16.01 13.39 -22.09
C THR A 2 15.97 12.33 -21.01
N GLU A 3 14.80 11.72 -20.79
CA GLU A 3 14.64 10.58 -19.90
C GLU A 3 15.68 9.53 -20.27
N GLY A 4 16.52 9.16 -19.29
CA GLY A 4 17.55 8.15 -19.49
C GLY A 4 16.89 6.82 -19.81
N ARG A 5 17.30 6.16 -20.90
CA ARG A 5 16.83 4.81 -21.24
C ARG A 5 17.83 3.80 -20.69
N THR A 6 17.38 2.93 -19.80
CA THR A 6 18.18 1.79 -19.31
C THR A 6 17.94 0.59 -20.20
N ARG A 7 19.02 -0.01 -20.72
CA ARG A 7 18.93 -1.27 -21.47
C ARG A 7 18.81 -2.43 -20.48
N VAL A 8 17.81 -3.28 -20.69
CA VAL A 8 17.49 -4.43 -19.84
C VAL A 8 17.34 -5.65 -20.74
N ASP A 9 17.92 -6.78 -20.34
CA ASP A 9 17.79 -8.06 -21.05
C ASP A 9 16.84 -9.00 -20.27
N PHE A 10 15.86 -9.58 -20.98
CA PHE A 10 14.86 -10.46 -20.40
C PHE A 10 14.93 -11.85 -21.04
N ASN A 11 14.83 -12.90 -20.22
CA ASN A 11 14.59 -14.25 -20.70
C ASN A 11 13.09 -14.51 -20.71
N ALA A 12 12.56 -14.92 -21.85
CA ALA A 12 11.15 -15.25 -22.02
C ALA A 12 11.00 -16.55 -22.82
N PRO A 13 9.92 -17.32 -22.60
CA PRO A 13 9.60 -18.45 -23.46
C PRO A 13 9.49 -18.00 -24.93
N THR A 14 10.07 -18.76 -25.86
CA THR A 14 10.02 -18.44 -27.30
C THR A 14 8.58 -18.19 -27.78
N SER A 15 7.63 -19.01 -27.33
CA SER A 15 6.21 -18.86 -27.67
C SER A 15 5.56 -17.58 -27.16
N LEU A 16 6.10 -16.92 -26.13
CA LEU A 16 5.64 -15.61 -25.68
C LEU A 16 6.19 -14.52 -26.60
N VAL A 17 7.47 -14.62 -26.98
CA VAL A 17 8.12 -13.67 -27.90
C VAL A 17 7.43 -13.70 -29.27
N ASP A 18 7.16 -14.89 -29.81
CA ASP A 18 6.48 -15.04 -31.11
C ASP A 18 5.08 -14.40 -31.11
N ARG A 19 4.35 -14.54 -30.00
CA ARG A 19 3.02 -13.91 -29.83
C ARG A 19 3.11 -12.40 -29.71
N ALA A 20 4.09 -11.89 -28.96
CA ALA A 20 4.32 -10.46 -28.84
C ALA A 20 4.74 -9.84 -30.18
N ASP A 21 5.55 -10.54 -30.97
CA ASP A 21 5.95 -10.11 -32.31
C ASP A 21 4.76 -10.05 -33.27
N GLY A 22 3.92 -11.09 -33.28
CA GLY A 22 2.70 -11.08 -34.10
C GLY A 22 1.74 -9.95 -33.70
N ALA A 23 1.60 -9.68 -32.39
CA ALA A 23 0.77 -8.57 -31.92
C ALA A 23 1.37 -7.20 -32.32
N ALA A 24 2.69 -7.02 -32.18
CA ALA A 24 3.38 -5.80 -32.55
C ALA A 24 3.25 -5.50 -34.05
N GLU A 25 3.36 -6.53 -34.91
CA GLU A 25 3.17 -6.42 -36.36
C GLU A 25 1.73 -6.00 -36.71
N LEU A 26 0.73 -6.60 -36.08
CA LEU A 26 -0.68 -6.25 -36.30
C LEU A 26 -1.02 -4.82 -35.86
N LEU A 27 -0.35 -4.31 -34.83
CA LEU A 27 -0.55 -2.98 -34.28
C LEU A 27 0.35 -1.91 -34.93
N ASP A 28 1.26 -2.31 -35.84
CA ASP A 28 2.27 -1.44 -36.47
C ASP A 28 3.14 -0.69 -35.44
N VAL A 29 3.51 -1.37 -34.35
CA VAL A 29 4.36 -0.82 -33.28
C VAL A 29 5.63 -1.64 -33.10
N SER A 30 6.65 -1.04 -32.49
CA SER A 30 7.84 -1.80 -32.10
C SER A 30 7.56 -2.72 -30.91
N ARG A 31 8.25 -3.87 -30.83
CA ARG A 31 8.20 -4.76 -29.65
C ARG A 31 8.52 -4.00 -28.36
N THR A 32 9.49 -3.09 -28.39
CA THR A 32 9.85 -2.28 -27.23
C THR A 32 8.70 -1.41 -26.78
N GLN A 33 7.99 -0.77 -27.70
CA GLN A 33 6.82 0.05 -27.38
C GLN A 33 5.72 -0.80 -26.75
N LEU A 34 5.37 -1.94 -27.37
CA LEU A 34 4.36 -2.86 -26.83
C LEU A 34 4.70 -3.31 -25.39
N LEU A 35 5.97 -3.61 -25.13
CA LEU A 35 6.42 -4.04 -23.80
C LEU A 35 6.41 -2.91 -22.77
N VAL A 36 6.72 -1.68 -23.19
CA VAL A 36 6.67 -0.50 -22.30
C VAL A 36 5.22 -0.22 -21.93
N GLU A 37 4.32 -0.12 -22.91
CA GLU A 37 2.89 0.13 -22.69
C GLU A 37 2.29 -0.97 -21.79
N ALA A 38 2.58 -2.25 -22.06
CA ALA A 38 2.10 -3.35 -21.24
C ALA A 38 2.62 -3.32 -19.80
N LEU A 39 3.84 -2.81 -19.58
CA LEU A 39 4.41 -2.66 -18.24
C LEU A 39 3.77 -1.47 -17.51
N GLU A 40 3.57 -0.34 -18.18
CA GLU A 40 2.89 0.84 -17.65
C GLU A 40 1.45 0.51 -17.24
N ASP A 41 0.70 -0.16 -18.12
CA ASP A 41 -0.66 -0.63 -17.83
C ASP A 41 -0.66 -1.56 -16.61
N ARG A 42 0.29 -2.51 -16.55
CA ARG A 42 0.37 -3.44 -15.42
C ARG A 42 0.68 -2.73 -14.10
N LEU A 43 1.54 -1.70 -14.12
CA LEU A 43 1.86 -0.92 -12.93
C LEU A 43 0.66 -0.08 -12.48
N ALA A 44 -0.08 0.52 -13.42
CA ALA A 44 -1.31 1.25 -13.11
C ALA A 44 -2.38 0.34 -12.50
N ASP A 45 -2.57 -0.87 -13.04
CA ASP A 45 -3.47 -1.89 -12.47
C ASP A 45 -3.08 -2.26 -11.04
N LEU A 46 -1.77 -2.44 -10.78
CA LEU A 46 -1.25 -2.75 -9.44
C LEU A 46 -1.48 -1.59 -8.47
N ALA A 47 -1.29 -0.34 -8.90
CA ALA A 47 -1.55 0.83 -8.07
C ALA A 47 -3.02 0.96 -7.64
N GLY A 48 -3.94 0.43 -8.46
CA GLY A 48 -5.37 0.32 -8.13
C GLY A 48 -5.74 -0.89 -7.26
N ASP A 49 -4.84 -1.87 -7.09
CA ASP A 49 -5.12 -3.11 -6.34
C ASP A 49 -4.89 -2.91 -4.83
N GLU A 50 -5.96 -3.06 -4.04
CA GLU A 50 -5.92 -2.82 -2.59
C GLU A 50 -4.96 -3.76 -1.86
N GLN A 51 -4.85 -5.03 -2.28
CA GLN A 51 -3.92 -5.98 -1.67
C GLN A 51 -2.47 -5.60 -1.93
N PHE A 52 -2.16 -5.16 -3.14
CA PHE A 52 -0.84 -4.66 -3.50
C PHE A 52 -0.51 -3.39 -2.72
N ARG A 53 -1.44 -2.42 -2.64
CA ARG A 53 -1.28 -1.21 -1.83
C ARG A 53 -0.98 -1.53 -0.37
N HIS A 54 -1.68 -2.51 0.22
CA HIS A 54 -1.42 -2.94 1.59
C HIS A 54 -0.01 -3.50 1.75
N ARG A 55 0.42 -4.41 0.87
CA ARG A 55 1.78 -4.99 0.90
C ARG A 55 2.86 -3.93 0.72
N LEU A 56 2.62 -2.93 -0.12
CA LEU A 56 3.54 -1.82 -0.33
C LEU A 56 3.65 -0.94 0.92
N ALA A 57 2.53 -0.65 1.57
CA ALA A 57 2.51 0.07 2.85
C ALA A 57 3.27 -0.68 3.95
N GLU A 58 3.03 -1.98 4.10
CA GLU A 58 3.80 -2.83 5.04
C GLU A 58 5.30 -2.78 4.73
N ALA A 59 5.68 -2.92 3.46
CA ALA A 59 7.07 -2.85 3.04
C ALA A 59 7.72 -1.48 3.33
N TYR A 60 6.96 -0.39 3.20
CA TYR A 60 7.39 0.96 3.55
C TYR A 60 7.60 1.13 5.07
N TYR A 61 6.66 0.65 5.89
CA TYR A 61 6.79 0.70 7.35
C TYR A 61 7.94 -0.17 7.87
N ASP A 62 8.16 -1.33 7.25
CA ASP A 62 9.31 -2.20 7.52
C ASP A 62 10.65 -1.64 7.02
N GLY A 63 10.64 -0.52 6.27
CA GLY A 63 11.84 0.08 5.67
C GLY A 63 12.45 -0.74 4.52
N ARG A 64 11.70 -1.67 3.93
CA ARG A 64 12.11 -2.46 2.75
C ARG A 64 11.99 -1.66 1.45
N VAL A 65 11.17 -0.62 1.45
CA VAL A 65 10.93 0.29 0.32
C VAL A 65 11.01 1.73 0.83
N ASP A 66 11.60 2.63 0.05
CA ASP A 66 11.70 4.05 0.37
C ASP A 66 10.45 4.83 -0.07
N TYR A 67 10.38 6.10 0.37
CA TYR A 67 9.27 6.99 0.03
C TYR A 67 9.16 7.22 -1.48
N ASP A 68 10.29 7.44 -2.16
CA ASP A 68 10.34 7.76 -3.59
C ASP A 68 9.73 6.62 -4.42
N THR A 69 10.03 5.36 -4.08
CA THR A 69 9.43 4.19 -4.72
C THR A 69 7.91 4.11 -4.49
N VAL A 70 7.45 4.46 -3.29
CA VAL A 70 6.00 4.48 -2.99
C VAL A 70 5.32 5.60 -3.77
N GLU A 71 5.94 6.77 -3.86
CA GLU A 71 5.45 7.91 -4.63
C GLU A 71 5.38 7.61 -6.13
N ASP A 72 6.41 6.98 -6.69
CA ASP A 72 6.44 6.59 -8.11
C ASP A 72 5.31 5.61 -8.48
N ILE A 73 4.91 4.76 -7.55
CA ILE A 73 3.91 3.70 -7.79
C ILE A 73 2.48 4.18 -7.47
N LEU A 74 2.27 4.83 -6.32
CA LEU A 74 0.94 5.20 -5.82
C LEU A 74 0.59 6.67 -6.05
N GLY A 75 1.56 7.50 -6.43
CA GLY A 75 1.42 8.94 -6.48
C GLY A 75 1.68 9.63 -5.13
N THR A 76 1.85 10.95 -5.21
CA THR A 76 2.25 11.79 -4.08
C THR A 76 1.23 11.81 -2.93
N GLU A 77 -0.08 11.81 -3.22
CA GLU A 77 -1.12 11.88 -2.18
C GLU A 77 -1.07 10.66 -1.25
N GLU A 78 -1.12 9.47 -1.84
CA GLU A 78 -0.99 8.20 -1.14
C GLU A 78 0.32 8.06 -0.37
N ALA A 79 1.44 8.43 -1.00
CA ALA A 79 2.75 8.37 -0.36
C ALA A 79 2.82 9.28 0.87
N MET A 80 2.31 10.52 0.78
CA MET A 80 2.21 11.43 1.92
C MET A 80 1.32 10.86 3.02
N GLY A 81 0.19 10.24 2.67
CA GLY A 81 -0.68 9.56 3.63
C GLY A 81 0.05 8.48 4.42
N LEU A 82 0.83 7.64 3.74
CA LEU A 82 1.67 6.61 4.37
C LEU A 82 2.78 7.23 5.23
N GLN A 83 3.40 8.32 4.80
CA GLN A 83 4.42 9.02 5.59
C GLN A 83 3.87 9.57 6.91
N VAL A 84 2.69 10.21 6.88
CA VAL A 84 2.02 10.72 8.08
C VAL A 84 1.65 9.59 9.03
N LEU A 85 1.16 8.46 8.50
CA LEU A 85 0.81 7.31 9.30
C LEU A 85 2.06 6.67 9.92
N ARG A 86 3.16 6.52 9.17
CA ARG A 86 4.45 6.06 9.70
C ARG A 86 4.93 6.92 10.86
N ALA A 87 4.93 8.23 10.70
CA ALA A 87 5.32 9.16 11.77
C ALA A 87 4.45 9.04 13.03
N SER A 88 3.19 8.62 12.86
CA SER A 88 2.29 8.36 13.98
C SER A 88 2.56 7.02 14.66
N LEU A 89 2.95 5.99 13.89
CA LEU A 89 3.35 4.67 14.41
C LEU A 89 4.66 4.73 15.19
N ASP A 90 5.61 5.56 14.74
CA ASP A 90 6.90 5.77 15.40
C ASP A 90 6.79 6.63 16.68
N ARG A 91 5.64 7.24 16.94
CA ARG A 91 5.40 8.07 18.12
C ARG A 91 5.01 7.20 19.31
N ASP A 92 5.70 7.38 20.44
CA ASP A 92 5.27 6.78 21.71
C ASP A 92 3.82 7.20 22.03
N PRO A 93 2.93 6.23 22.34
CA PRO A 93 1.58 6.54 22.76
C PRO A 93 1.62 7.50 23.95
N PRO A 94 0.78 8.55 23.97
CA PRO A 94 0.68 9.39 25.16
C PRO A 94 0.27 8.51 26.34
N VAL A 95 1.11 8.44 27.37
CA VAL A 95 0.72 7.82 28.64
C VAL A 95 -0.39 8.67 29.25
N PRO A 96 -1.59 8.11 29.52
CA PRO A 96 -2.66 8.85 30.15
C PRO A 96 -2.16 9.39 31.50
N ARG A 97 -2.17 10.71 31.67
CA ARG A 97 -1.97 11.34 32.97
C ARG A 97 -3.35 11.67 33.52
N LEU A 98 -3.79 10.85 34.47
CA LEU A 98 -4.97 11.12 35.28
C LEU A 98 -4.45 11.79 36.56
N ASP A 99 -4.78 13.06 36.75
CA ASP A 99 -4.41 13.79 37.97
C ASP A 99 -5.18 13.21 39.17
N GLU A 100 -6.47 12.93 38.99
CA GLU A 100 -7.33 12.17 39.91
C GLU A 100 -8.20 11.22 39.08
N VAL A 101 -8.20 9.93 39.43
CA VAL A 101 -9.12 8.95 38.84
C VAL A 101 -10.41 9.03 39.64
N PRO A 102 -11.56 9.40 39.04
CA PRO A 102 -12.83 9.39 39.75
C PRO A 102 -13.13 7.97 40.22
N THR A 103 -13.83 7.84 41.34
CA THR A 103 -14.33 6.54 41.78
C THR A 103 -15.30 5.96 40.75
N ASP A 104 -15.45 4.64 40.72
CA ASP A 104 -16.41 3.99 39.81
C ASP A 104 -17.82 4.57 39.99
N GLU A 105 -18.20 4.92 41.22
CA GLU A 105 -19.51 5.53 41.51
C GLU A 105 -19.66 6.93 40.91
N GLU A 106 -18.59 7.74 40.94
CA GLU A 106 -18.55 9.06 40.29
C GLU A 106 -18.48 8.97 38.76
N PHE A 107 -17.83 7.94 38.21
CA PHE A 107 -17.70 7.74 36.77
C PHE A 107 -18.98 7.18 36.13
N TYR A 108 -19.62 6.21 36.80
CA TYR A 108 -20.82 5.53 36.32
C TYR A 108 -22.13 6.17 36.80
N ASP A 109 -22.05 7.30 37.51
CA ASP A 109 -23.20 8.01 38.10
C ASP A 109 -24.08 7.06 38.93
N GLY A 110 -23.41 6.21 39.73
CA GLY A 110 -24.01 5.11 40.48
C GLY A 110 -23.16 3.84 40.50
N PRO A 111 -23.63 2.78 41.19
CA PRO A 111 -22.90 1.53 41.32
C PRO A 111 -22.76 0.83 39.97
N VAL A 112 -21.58 0.29 39.69
CA VAL A 112 -21.32 -0.54 38.50
C VAL A 112 -22.29 -1.73 38.53
N PRO A 113 -23.16 -1.91 37.51
CA PRO A 113 -24.04 -3.05 37.48
C PRO A 113 -23.22 -4.33 37.35
N GLU A 114 -23.35 -5.23 38.33
CA GLU A 114 -22.80 -6.57 38.22
C GLU A 114 -23.57 -7.33 37.14
N TRP A 115 -22.86 -7.79 36.10
CA TRP A 115 -23.45 -8.64 35.09
C TRP A 115 -23.87 -9.96 35.74
N ALA A 116 -25.18 -10.20 35.83
CA ALA A 116 -25.74 -11.50 36.15
C ALA A 116 -26.05 -12.21 34.81
N PRO A 117 -25.55 -13.45 34.59
CA PRO A 117 -26.00 -14.23 33.45
C PRO A 117 -27.52 -14.37 33.52
N ASP A 118 -28.21 -14.08 32.41
CA ASP A 118 -29.63 -14.42 32.27
C ASP A 118 -29.76 -15.94 32.41
N ASP A 119 -30.34 -16.41 33.52
CA ASP A 119 -30.78 -17.79 33.63
C ASP A 119 -31.81 -18.05 32.52
N GLU A 120 -31.51 -19.07 31.72
CA GLU A 120 -32.21 -19.54 30.52
C GLU A 120 -33.76 -19.44 30.61
N ARG A 121 -34.38 -18.87 29.57
CA ARG A 121 -35.81 -19.06 29.26
C ARG A 121 -36.01 -19.92 28.02
#